data_AF-A0A662TKX0-F1
#
_entry.id   AF-A0A662TKX0-F1
#
_cell.length_a   1.000
_cell.length_b   1.000
_cell.length_c   1.000
_cell.angle_alpha   90.00
_cell.angle_beta   90.00
_cell.angle_gamma   90.00
#
_symmetry.space_group_name_H-M   'P 1'
#
loop_
_entity.id
_entity.type
_entity.pdbx_description
1 polymer ?
#
loop_
_entity_poly.entity_id
_entity_poly.type
_entity_poly.pdbx_seq_one_letter_code
_entity_poly.pdbx_strand_id
1 'polypeptide(L)'
;MRFKVTLCYVKKAGSIEKVSRHFLTEILAEEEIGELPENKIREILEEELKDTYIIRDPSLISRLLKELGYGDLRDKIVVEIVLKKCKE
;
A
#
# COMPACT_ATOMS: atom_id res chain seq x y z
N MET A 1 -8.64 13.84 -12.26
CA MET A 1 -7.54 13.49 -11.34
C MET A 1 -7.67 12.08 -10.73
N ARG A 2 -6.62 11.28 -10.90
CA ARG A 2 -6.48 9.91 -10.34
C ARG A 2 -5.18 9.81 -9.55
N PHE A 3 -5.12 8.82 -8.66
CA PHE A 3 -3.94 8.48 -7.88
C PHE A 3 -3.50 7.07 -8.22
N LYS A 4 -2.26 6.92 -8.65
CA LYS A 4 -1.60 5.63 -8.81
C LYS A 4 -1.33 5.03 -7.44
N VAL A 5 -1.68 3.76 -7.27
CA VAL A 5 -1.54 3.01 -6.02
C VAL A 5 -0.39 2.02 -6.15
N THR A 6 0.65 2.23 -5.35
CA THR A 6 1.81 1.34 -5.26
C THR A 6 1.82 0.66 -3.90
N LEU A 7 1.82 -0.67 -3.90
CA LEU A 7 2.08 -1.47 -2.71
C LEU A 7 3.56 -1.58 -2.47
N CYS A 8 3.99 -1.26 -1.25
CA CYS A 8 5.29 -1.65 -0.72
C CYS A 8 5.08 -2.84 0.21
N TYR A 9 5.66 -3.98 -0.13
CA TYR A 9 5.51 -5.21 0.65
C TYR A 9 6.82 -5.98 0.73
N VAL A 10 6.89 -6.87 1.71
CA VAL A 10 7.92 -7.91 1.77
C VAL A 10 7.29 -9.25 1.42
N LYS A 11 7.98 -10.08 0.63
CA LYS A 11 7.55 -11.47 0.40
C LYS A 11 7.81 -12.28 1.66
N LYS A 12 6.81 -13.04 2.11
CA LYS A 12 7.00 -14.09 3.10
C LYS A 12 7.79 -15.20 2.43
N ALA A 13 9.09 -15.31 2.70
CA ALA A 13 9.75 -16.57 2.37
C ALA A 13 9.07 -17.67 3.19
N GLY A 14 8.70 -18.78 2.56
CA GLY A 14 7.81 -19.83 3.10
C GLY A 14 8.28 -20.55 4.37
N SER A 15 9.29 -20.05 5.08
CA SER A 15 9.83 -20.59 6.33
C SER A 15 10.63 -19.54 7.12
N ILE A 16 10.09 -18.34 7.38
CA ILE A 16 10.74 -17.45 8.36
C ILE A 16 10.00 -17.43 9.68
N GLU A 17 10.31 -18.43 10.51
CA GLU A 17 10.25 -18.29 11.95
C GLU A 17 11.32 -17.24 12.35
N LYS A 18 10.87 -16.07 12.82
CA LYS A 18 11.68 -14.96 13.38
C LYS A 18 12.58 -14.18 12.39
N VAL A 19 11.99 -13.24 11.65
CA VAL A 19 12.80 -12.14 11.05
C VAL A 19 12.89 -10.98 12.06
N SER A 20 14.10 -10.50 12.32
CA SER A 20 14.33 -9.25 13.06
C SER A 20 13.93 -8.04 12.19
N ARG A 21 13.27 -7.02 12.77
CA ARG A 21 12.71 -5.85 12.05
C ARG A 21 13.72 -5.11 11.14
N HIS A 22 15.02 -5.22 11.40
CA HIS A 22 16.07 -4.54 10.63
C HIS A 22 16.32 -5.15 9.24
N PHE A 23 15.92 -6.39 8.99
CA PHE A 23 16.15 -7.08 7.71
C PHE A 23 15.06 -6.79 6.65
N LEU A 24 13.97 -6.12 7.04
CA LEU A 24 12.81 -5.87 6.17
C LEU A 24 13.09 -4.80 5.10
N THR A 25 14.06 -3.90 5.35
CA THR A 25 14.32 -2.74 4.49
C THR A 25 15.01 -3.10 3.17
N GLU A 26 15.74 -4.22 3.08
CA GLU A 26 16.41 -4.67 1.84
C GLU A 26 15.53 -5.56 0.94
N ILE A 27 14.36 -5.99 1.43
CA ILE A 27 13.44 -6.92 0.72
C ILE A 27 12.11 -6.21 0.39
N LEU A 28 12.12 -4.88 0.33
CA LEU A 28 10.95 -4.11 -0.08
C LEU A 28 10.76 -4.26 -1.58
N ALA A 29 9.66 -4.88 -1.97
CA ALA A 29 9.18 -4.91 -3.33
C ALA A 29 8.06 -3.88 -3.50
N GLU A 30 8.15 -3.13 -4.59
CA GLU A 30 7.12 -2.19 -5.02
C GLU A 30 6.30 -2.81 -6.16
N GLU A 31 4.99 -2.79 -6.04
CA GLU A 31 4.07 -3.28 -7.08
C GLU A 31 2.92 -2.29 -7.26
N GLU A 32 2.78 -1.79 -8.48
CA GLU A 32 1.63 -0.99 -8.87
C GLU A 32 0.40 -1.88 -9.01
N ILE A 33 -0.64 -1.60 -8.23
CA ILE A 33 -1.84 -2.43 -8.18
C ILE A 33 -3.09 -1.78 -8.76
N GLY A 34 -2.99 -0.51 -9.17
CA GLY A 34 -4.06 0.17 -9.87
C GLY A 34 -4.09 1.67 -9.63
N GLU A 35 -5.26 2.25 -9.91
CA GLU A 35 -5.52 3.67 -9.75
C GLU A 35 -6.80 3.89 -8.94
N LEU A 36 -6.79 4.89 -8.07
CA LEU A 36 -7.97 5.34 -7.33
C LEU A 36 -8.37 6.75 -7.75
N PRO A 37 -9.68 7.02 -7.88
CA PRO A 37 -10.15 8.37 -8.09
C PRO A 37 -10.03 9.19 -6.80
N GLU A 38 -9.90 10.51 -6.97
CA GLU A 38 -9.70 11.46 -5.87
C GLU A 38 -10.75 11.36 -4.75
N ASN A 39 -12.02 11.17 -5.10
CA ASN A 39 -13.11 11.05 -4.13
C ASN A 39 -12.88 9.90 -3.14
N LYS A 40 -12.37 8.76 -3.60
CA LYS A 40 -12.04 7.61 -2.75
C LYS A 40 -10.88 7.91 -1.81
N ILE A 41 -9.87 8.64 -2.28
CA ILE A 41 -8.73 9.06 -1.47
C ILE A 41 -9.20 9.96 -0.32
N ARG A 42 -10.09 10.91 -0.61
CA ARG A 42 -10.69 11.80 0.41
C ARG A 42 -11.50 11.04 1.45
N GLU A 43 -12.28 10.04 1.05
CA GLU A 43 -13.04 9.19 1.98
C GLU A 43 -12.15 8.37 2.92
N ILE A 44 -10.91 8.08 2.52
CA ILE A 44 -9.98 7.22 3.26
C ILE A 44 -9.06 8.04 4.16
N LEU A 45 -8.52 9.14 3.65
CA LEU A 45 -7.53 9.93 4.36
C LEU A 45 -8.15 11.03 5.23
N GLU A 46 -9.37 11.50 4.92
CA GLU A 46 -10.03 12.61 5.63
C GLU A 46 -9.13 13.87 5.78
N GLU A 47 -8.15 14.02 4.89
CA GLU A 47 -7.12 15.07 4.92
C GLU A 47 -7.06 15.87 3.60
N GLU A 48 -6.34 17.00 3.64
CA GLU A 48 -6.08 17.83 2.46
C GLU A 48 -5.29 17.07 1.38
N LEU A 49 -5.74 17.22 0.12
CA LEU A 49 -5.18 16.57 -1.09
C LEU A 49 -3.76 17.00 -1.44
N LYS A 50 -2.79 16.10 -1.18
CA LYS A 50 -1.37 16.25 -1.54
C LYS A 50 -1.02 15.49 -2.82
N ASP A 51 0.12 15.83 -3.43
CA ASP A 51 0.64 15.11 -4.61
C ASP A 51 1.02 13.66 -4.32
N THR A 52 1.39 13.35 -3.08
CA THR A 52 1.80 11.99 -2.67
C THR A 52 1.35 11.72 -1.24
N TYR A 53 0.87 10.51 -1.00
CA TYR A 53 0.54 9.99 0.32
C TYR A 53 1.23 8.68 0.58
N ILE A 54 1.59 8.49 1.84
CA ILE A 54 2.21 7.27 2.33
C ILE A 54 1.35 6.77 3.48
N ILE A 55 0.65 5.66 3.24
CA ILE A 55 -0.24 5.05 4.20
C ILE A 55 0.51 3.90 4.85
N ARG A 56 0.77 4.03 6.15
CA ARG A 56 1.44 3.02 6.99
C ARG A 56 0.51 2.39 8.01
N ASP A 57 -0.71 2.91 8.14
CA ASP A 57 -1.69 2.37 9.05
C ASP A 57 -2.24 1.04 8.49
N PRO A 58 -2.12 -0.08 9.23
CA PRO A 58 -2.53 -1.39 8.75
C PRO A 58 -4.05 -1.50 8.52
N SER A 59 -4.87 -0.73 9.22
CA SER A 59 -6.32 -0.72 9.05
C SER A 59 -6.70 -0.05 7.73
N LEU A 60 -6.08 1.10 7.43
CA LEU A 60 -6.25 1.81 6.15
C LEU A 60 -5.71 0.98 4.98
N ILE A 61 -4.55 0.35 5.14
CA ILE A 61 -3.97 -0.56 4.15
C ILE A 61 -4.95 -1.70 3.82
N SER A 62 -5.47 -2.38 4.85
CA SER A 62 -6.43 -3.47 4.67
C SER A 62 -7.70 -3.01 3.96
N ARG A 63 -8.24 -1.84 4.33
CA ARG A 63 -9.42 -1.24 3.68
C ARG A 63 -9.17 -0.91 2.21
N LEU A 64 -8.02 -0.32 1.89
CA LEU A 64 -7.62 0.02 0.52
C LEU A 64 -7.47 -1.22 -0.37
N LEU A 65 -6.78 -2.23 0.13
CA LEU A 65 -6.63 -3.50 -0.57
C LEU A 65 -7.99 -4.10 -0.90
N LYS A 66 -8.92 -4.12 0.08
CA LYS A 66 -10.28 -4.61 -0.12
C LYS A 66 -11.06 -3.81 -1.16
N GLU A 67 -11.00 -2.48 -1.14
CA GLU A 67 -11.66 -1.61 -2.14
C GLU A 67 -11.09 -1.82 -3.55
N LEU A 68 -9.80 -2.12 -3.66
CA LEU A 68 -9.13 -2.44 -4.93
C LEU A 68 -9.37 -3.89 -5.39
N GLY A 69 -10.11 -4.69 -4.63
CA GLY A 69 -10.33 -6.11 -4.91
C GLY A 69 -9.11 -7.00 -4.61
N TYR A 70 -8.07 -6.45 -3.98
CA TYR A 70 -6.93 -7.21 -3.48
C TYR A 70 -7.31 -7.82 -2.12
N GLY A 71 -7.58 -9.13 -2.12
CA GLY A 71 -7.89 -9.90 -0.91
C GLY A 71 -6.66 -10.16 -0.03
N ASP A 72 -6.77 -11.15 0.84
CA ASP A 72 -5.69 -11.55 1.75
C ASP A 72 -4.45 -12.00 0.94
N LEU A 73 -3.43 -11.14 0.89
CA LEU A 73 -2.18 -11.39 0.19
C LEU A 73 -1.33 -12.34 1.03
N ARG A 74 -1.68 -13.64 1.02
CA ARG A 74 -1.12 -14.66 1.93
C ARG A 74 0.41 -14.69 1.97
N ASP A 75 1.04 -14.41 0.83
CA ASP A 75 2.50 -14.41 0.63
C ASP A 75 3.16 -13.03 0.80
N LYS A 76 2.40 -11.95 0.98
CA LYS A 76 2.93 -10.58 1.04
C LYS A 76 2.59 -9.95 2.39
N ILE A 77 3.58 -9.36 3.06
CA ILE A 77 3.34 -8.48 4.20
C ILE A 77 3.43 -7.05 3.66
N VAL A 78 2.27 -6.42 3.48
CA VAL A 78 2.19 -5.02 3.05
C VAL A 78 2.60 -4.13 4.23
N VAL A 79 3.60 -3.29 3.99
CA VAL A 79 4.19 -2.39 5.00
C VAL A 79 3.74 -0.96 4.77
N GLU A 80 3.57 -0.54 3.52
CA GLU A 80 2.99 0.76 3.20
C GLU A 80 2.31 0.75 1.82
N ILE A 81 1.36 1.66 1.64
CA ILE A 81 0.77 1.99 0.33
C ILE A 81 1.16 3.42 0.00
N VAL A 82 1.74 3.61 -1.18
CA VAL A 82 2.05 4.93 -1.72
C VAL A 82 0.99 5.29 -2.75
N LEU A 83 0.33 6.42 -2.54
CA LEU A 83 -0.64 6.99 -3.48
C LEU A 83 -0.01 8.20 -4.13
N LYS A 84 0.19 8.18 -5.44
CA LYS A 84 0.80 9.29 -6.18
C LYS A 84 -0.19 9.87 -7.18
N LYS A 85 -0.44 11.18 -7.10
CA LYS A 85 -1.27 11.90 -8.06
C LYS A 85 -0.73 11.70 -9.48
N CYS A 86 -1.55 11.18 -10.38
CA CYS A 86 -1.24 11.13 -11.79
C CYS A 86 -1.28 12.56 -12.34
N LYS A 87 -0.17 13.03 -12.94
CA LYS A 87 -0.19 14.27 -13.72
C LYS A 87 -0.92 13.97 -15.03
N GLU A 88 -2.01 14.69 -15.27
CA GLU A 88 -2.70 14.75 -16.57
C GLU A 88 -1.80 15.41 -17.63
#